data_AF-A0A7C3DQA3-F1
#
_entry.id   AF-A0A7C3DQA3-F1
#
_cell.length_a   1.000
_cell.length_b   1.000
_cell.length_c   1.000
_cell.angle_alpha   90.00
_cell.angle_beta   90.00
_cell.angle_gamma   90.00
#
_symmetry.space_group_name_H-M   'P 1'
#
loop_
_entity.id
_entity.type
_entity.pdbx_description
1 polymer ?
#
loop_
_entity_poly.entity_id
_entity_poly.type
_entity_poly.pdbx_seq_one_letter_code
_entity_poly.pdbx_strand_id
1 'polypeptide(L)' 'MSFEEWMQRVDQVVGDIAFGLSVHDLPDIDFRGLYDAGETAQTAAEAALAAADFPFEELAFLD' A
#
# COMPACT_ATOMS: atom_id res chain seq x y z
N MET A 1 7.81 -14.41 7.40
CA MET A 1 7.21 -13.14 7.84
C MET A 1 5.74 -13.40 8.07
N SER A 2 5.22 -13.04 9.23
CA SER A 2 3.79 -13.17 9.54
C SER A 2 2.96 -12.18 8.73
N PHE A 3 1.65 -12.37 8.71
CA PHE A 3 0.73 -11.41 8.09
C PHE A 3 0.83 -10.03 8.77
N GLU A 4 0.95 -9.98 10.09
CA GLU A 4 1.09 -8.73 10.86
C GLU A 4 2.38 -7.98 10.50
N GLU A 5 3.51 -8.69 10.43
CA GLU A 5 4.79 -8.11 10.02
C GLU A 5 4.75 -7.62 8.56
N TRP A 6 4.02 -8.33 7.68
CA TRP A 6 3.83 -7.92 6.30
C TRP A 6 2.93 -6.67 6.22
N MET A 7 1.84 -6.62 6.98
CA MET A 7 0.94 -5.45 7.04
C MET A 7 1.65 -4.20 7.54
N GLN A 8 2.52 -4.32 8.56
CA GLN A 8 3.35 -3.19 9.01
C GLN A 8 4.25 -2.64 7.90
N ARG A 9 4.75 -3.51 7.01
CA ARG A 9 5.53 -3.08 5.85
C ARG A 9 4.66 -2.42 4.79
N VAL A 10 3.46 -2.93 4.53
CA VAL A 10 2.51 -2.29 3.60
C VAL A 10 2.19 -0.88 4.08
N ASP A 11 1.87 -0.72 5.36
CA ASP A 11 1.58 0.58 5.97
C ASP A 11 2.74 1.56 5.86
N GLN A 12 3.96 1.08 6.15
CA GLN A 12 5.16 1.88 5.97
C GLN A 12 5.34 2.34 4.52
N VAL A 13 5.17 1.44 3.55
CA VAL A 13 5.31 1.78 2.12
C VAL A 13 4.23 2.76 1.68
N VAL A 14 2.97 2.59 2.13
CA VAL A 14 1.91 3.56 1.87
C VAL A 14 2.30 4.94 2.40
N GLY A 15 2.81 5.02 3.63
CA GLY A 15 3.26 6.27 4.23
C GLY A 15 4.47 6.89 3.51
N ASP A 16 5.37 6.07 2.96
CA ASP A 16 6.54 6.51 2.19
C ASP A 16 6.13 7.04 0.80
N ILE A 17 5.18 6.40 0.12
CA ILE A 17 4.67 6.81 -1.20
C ILE A 17 3.78 8.06 -1.07
N ALA A 18 2.83 8.02 -0.15
CA ALA A 18 1.77 9.00 -0.01
C ALA A 18 1.90 9.71 1.34
N PHE A 19 3.05 10.38 1.53
CA PHE A 19 3.46 11.12 2.75
C PHE A 19 2.34 11.36 3.77
N GLY A 20 2.29 10.51 4.80
CA GLY A 20 1.38 10.66 5.93
C GLY A 20 0.04 9.91 5.83
N LEU A 21 -0.20 9.14 4.76
CA LEU A 21 -1.29 8.17 4.69
C LEU A 21 -0.91 6.84 5.36
N SER A 22 -1.91 6.18 5.93
CA SER A 22 -1.84 4.80 6.42
C SER A 22 -2.75 3.90 5.59
N VAL A 23 -2.50 2.59 5.57
CA VAL A 23 -3.47 1.61 5.02
C VAL A 23 -4.85 1.71 5.67
N HIS A 24 -4.93 2.26 6.88
CA HIS A 24 -6.18 2.49 7.59
C HIS A 24 -7.01 3.67 7.04
N ASP A 25 -6.39 4.55 6.26
CA ASP A 25 -7.03 5.68 5.61
C ASP A 25 -7.47 5.34 4.17
N LEU A 26 -7.06 4.17 3.67
CA LEU A 26 -7.34 3.69 2.32
C LEU A 26 -8.61 2.82 2.29
N PRO A 27 -9.27 2.71 1.12
CA PRO A 27 -10.41 1.82 0.96
C PRO A 27 -10.05 0.36 1.27
N ASP A 28 -11.06 -0.40 1.70
CA ASP A 28 -10.90 -1.81 2.05
C ASP A 28 -10.35 -2.61 0.86
N ILE A 29 -9.13 -3.10 1.03
CA ILE A 29 -8.48 -4.06 0.15
C ILE A 29 -8.40 -5.41 0.84
N ASP A 30 -8.57 -6.48 0.07
CA ASP A 30 -8.30 -7.85 0.54
C ASP A 30 -6.78 -8.10 0.65
N PHE A 31 -6.16 -7.47 1.65
CA PHE A 31 -4.76 -7.63 1.99
C PHE A 31 -4.42 -9.08 2.35
N ARG A 32 -5.41 -9.82 2.85
CA ARG A 32 -5.21 -11.22 3.19
C ARG A 32 -5.05 -12.07 1.93
N GLY A 33 -5.89 -11.85 0.92
CA GLY A 33 -5.76 -12.49 -0.38
C GLY A 33 -4.42 -12.18 -1.06
N LEU A 34 -3.96 -10.93 -1.01
CA LEU A 34 -2.65 -10.53 -1.55
C LEU A 34 -1.50 -11.22 -0.82
N TYR A 35 -1.55 -11.28 0.51
CA TYR A 35 -0.54 -11.97 1.31
C TYR A 35 -0.52 -13.49 1.02
N ASP A 36 -1.69 -14.13 0.95
CA ASP A 36 -1.81 -15.56 0.68
C ASP A 36 -1.40 -15.91 -0.77
N ALA A 37 -1.54 -14.95 -1.71
CA ALA A 37 -1.01 -15.04 -3.07
C ALA A 37 0.51 -14.85 -3.16
N GLY A 38 1.17 -14.43 -2.08
CA GLY A 38 2.61 -14.20 -2.02
C GLY A 38 3.06 -12.84 -2.57
N GLU A 39 2.15 -11.87 -2.65
CA GLU A 39 2.45 -10.53 -3.13
C GLU A 39 3.40 -9.78 -2.18
N THR A 40 4.17 -8.86 -2.75
CA THR A 40 5.07 -8.02 -1.96
C THR A 40 4.30 -6.89 -1.27
N ALA A 41 4.85 -6.38 -0.17
CA ALA A 41 4.25 -5.24 0.52
C ALA A 41 4.16 -3.98 -0.38
N GLN A 42 5.13 -3.81 -1.29
CA GLN A 42 5.14 -2.74 -2.29
C GLN A 42 3.93 -2.84 -3.22
N THR A 43 3.72 -4.01 -3.83
CA THR A 43 2.60 -4.25 -4.75
C THR A 43 1.25 -4.07 -4.06
N ALA A 44 1.13 -4.50 -2.81
CA ALA A 44 -0.09 -4.32 -2.03
C ALA A 44 -0.36 -2.84 -1.67
N ALA A 45 0.69 -2.08 -1.33
CA ALA A 45 0.58 -0.64 -1.08
C ALA A 45 0.17 0.13 -2.34
N GLU A 46 0.76 -0.21 -3.49
CA GLU A 46 0.41 0.36 -4.78
C GLU A 46 -1.05 0.06 -5.15
N ALA A 47 -1.50 -1.18 -4.95
CA ALA A 47 -2.89 -1.56 -5.17
C ALA A 47 -3.85 -0.77 -4.26
N ALA A 48 -3.49 -0.57 -2.99
CA ALA A 48 -4.29 0.18 -2.01
C ALA A 48 -4.44 1.65 -2.39
N LEU A 49 -3.34 2.29 -2.76
CA LEU A 49 -3.34 3.67 -3.22
C LEU A 49 -4.06 3.81 -4.57
N ALA A 50 -3.97 2.83 -5.48
CA ALA A 50 -4.68 2.86 -6.75
C ALA A 50 -6.20 2.72 -6.55
N ALA A 51 -6.61 1.86 -5.62
CA ALA A 51 -8.02 1.73 -5.23
C ALA A 51 -8.56 3.01 -4.56
N ALA A 52 -7.69 3.77 -3.89
CA ALA A 52 -8.02 5.08 -3.29
C ALA A 52 -8.12 6.21 -4.32
N ASP A 53 -7.94 5.92 -5.62
CA ASP A 53 -7.85 6.92 -6.69
C ASP A 53 -6.71 7.93 -6.43
N PHE A 54 -5.65 7.49 -5.75
CA PHE A 54 -4.51 8.34 -5.43
C PHE A 54 -3.77 8.69 -6.73
N PRO A 55 -3.52 9.98 -7.02
CA PRO A 55 -2.92 10.40 -8.29
C PRO A 55 -1.42 10.09 -8.30
N PHE A 56 -1.06 8.84 -8.59
CA PHE A 56 0.35 8.46 -8.80
C PHE A 56 1.02 9.25 -9.93
N GLU A 57 0.23 9.75 -10.89
CA GLU A 57 0.71 10.61 -11.98
C GLU A 57 1.28 11.95 -11.48
N GLU A 58 0.90 12.45 -10.30
CA GLU A 58 1.44 13.69 -9.72
C GLU A 58 2.77 13.47 -8.97
N LEU A 59 3.06 12.26 -8.49
CA LEU A 59 4.31 11.95 -7.79
C LEU A 59 5.51 11.80 -8.73
N ALA A 60 5.28 11.49 -10.01
CA ALA A 60 6.33 11.37 -11.02
C ALA A 60 7.01 12.71 -11.40
N PHE A 61 6.47 13.85 -10.93
CA PHE A 61 7.02 15.19 -11.17
C PHE A 61 8.00 15.68 -10.08
N LEU A 62 8.27 14.88 -9.05
CA LEU A 62 9.14 15.24 -7.92
C LEU A 62 10.57 14.66 -8.01
N ASP A 63 10.98 14.12 -9.16
CA ASP A 63 12.36 13.69 -9.47
C ASP A 63 13.11 14.74 -10.31
#